data_AF-A0A538B223-F1
#
_entry.id   AF-A0A538B223-F1
#
_cell.length_a   1.000
_cell.length_b   1.000
_cell.length_c   1.000
_cell.angle_alpha   90.00
_cell.angle_beta   90.00
_cell.angle_gamma   90.00
#
_symmetry.space_group_name_H-M   'P 1'
#
loop_
_entity.id
_entity.type
_entity.pdbx_description
1 polymer ?
#
loop_
_entity_poly.entity_id
_entity_poly.type
_entity_poly.pdbx_seq_one_letter_code
_entity_poly.pdbx_strand_id
1 'polypeptide(L)'
;MGLRTWLLRRAMGRLRISDDIVRHLSTFQRLGETVEVQLPTEVLPVGARTVLRALRTRAAAQLGVDWVWPYWLERQLDPRSSAFVPRGHLPFLANLTQRNWTMVGNVASAWEAVVDQRGLVTPWFDGWSLDWWVGADDRWHFPSREMSVRQRLVDDAPVVETVMRVPGGDAVERVYAVQEQEELVVVEFENASSVPFALALAVRPYNTEGLAVVERIQLVDRTVTVDGRPALLFPKAPARMAGSTFHDGDSVQLVTGGRAGTSLPDALRCDAGLAQAAFLFPLAHRATLRVAIPLVPERRTRRRRLARRRVERMPELPSALPSSGAVARAWAVQGRRGLRLELPDSRMASAVEANRRFLLLLHDGA
;
A
#
# COMPACT_ATOMS: atom_id res chain seq x y z
N MET A 1 -29.60 33.22 24.91
CA MET A 1 -28.98 31.91 24.61
C MET A 1 -28.66 31.85 23.12
N GLY A 2 -27.40 31.66 22.73
CA GLY A 2 -27.00 31.73 21.32
C GLY A 2 -27.39 30.48 20.52
N LEU A 3 -27.75 30.68 19.24
CA LEU A 3 -28.13 29.63 18.28
C LEU A 3 -27.09 28.48 18.20
N ARG A 4 -25.80 28.82 18.34
CA ARG A 4 -24.68 27.86 18.38
C ARG A 4 -24.76 26.91 19.58
N THR A 5 -25.07 27.43 20.76
CA THR A 5 -25.17 26.66 22.00
C THR A 5 -26.36 25.70 21.97
N TRP A 6 -27.45 26.11 21.31
CA TRP A 6 -28.64 25.26 21.11
C TRP A 6 -28.37 24.12 20.10
N LEU A 7 -27.72 24.43 18.97
CA LEU A 7 -27.32 23.43 17.97
C LEU A 7 -26.34 22.40 18.54
N LEU A 8 -25.35 22.83 19.32
CA LEU A 8 -24.40 21.94 20.01
C LEU A 8 -25.13 21.01 20.99
N ARG A 9 -26.01 21.55 21.84
CA ARG A 9 -26.80 20.71 22.78
C ARG A 9 -27.70 19.71 22.05
N ARG A 10 -28.31 20.10 20.93
CA ARG A 10 -29.17 19.21 20.15
C ARG A 10 -28.37 18.12 19.41
N ALA A 11 -27.17 18.42 18.94
CA ALA A 11 -26.25 17.43 18.38
C ALA A 11 -25.72 16.46 19.46
N MET A 12 -25.34 16.98 20.63
CA MET A 12 -24.89 16.19 21.78
C MET A 12 -25.98 15.26 22.31
N GLY A 13 -27.23 15.73 22.38
CA GLY A 13 -28.39 14.92 22.77
C GLY A 13 -28.71 13.80 21.75
N ARG A 14 -28.49 14.04 20.45
CA ARG A 14 -28.65 13.02 19.41
C ARG A 14 -27.55 11.96 19.42
N LEU A 15 -26.34 12.34 19.85
CA LEU A 15 -25.17 11.47 19.94
C LEU A 15 -24.99 10.81 21.31
N ARG A 16 -25.95 11.00 22.25
CA ARG A 16 -25.87 10.51 23.64
C ARG A 16 -24.59 10.91 24.37
N ILE A 17 -24.06 12.10 24.07
CA ILE A 17 -22.87 12.63 24.74
C ILE A 17 -23.31 13.12 26.13
N SER A 18 -23.00 12.34 27.17
CA SER A 18 -23.31 12.68 28.57
C SER A 18 -22.40 13.78 29.12
N ASP A 19 -22.81 14.40 30.22
CA ASP A 19 -22.01 15.43 30.92
C ASP A 19 -20.62 14.92 31.34
N ASP A 20 -20.46 13.61 31.50
CA ASP A 20 -19.18 12.97 31.82
C ASP A 20 -18.18 13.02 30.65
N ILE A 21 -18.66 12.83 29.42
CA ILE A 21 -17.82 12.97 28.21
C ILE A 21 -17.40 14.43 28.04
N VAL A 22 -18.30 15.38 28.34
CA VAL A 22 -17.99 16.81 28.31
C VAL A 22 -16.93 17.16 29.36
N ARG A 23 -17.02 16.58 30.55
CA ARG A 23 -16.01 16.72 31.61
C ARG A 23 -14.65 16.17 31.18
N HIS A 24 -14.59 15.01 30.55
CA HIS A 24 -13.34 14.47 30.00
C HIS A 24 -12.76 15.36 28.89
N LEU A 25 -13.59 15.86 27.98
CA LEU A 25 -13.12 16.73 26.89
C LEU A 25 -12.58 18.07 27.40
N SER A 26 -13.31 18.70 28.33
CA SER A 26 -12.91 19.97 28.94
C SER A 26 -11.67 19.85 29.83
N THR A 27 -11.49 18.73 30.53
CA THR A 27 -10.27 18.48 31.31
C THR A 27 -9.07 18.12 30.43
N PHE A 28 -9.29 17.42 29.32
CA PHE A 28 -8.25 17.18 28.31
C PHE A 28 -7.73 18.48 27.69
N GLN A 29 -8.62 19.45 27.41
CA GLN A 29 -8.21 20.78 26.95
C GLN A 29 -7.36 21.52 28.00
N ARG A 30 -7.65 21.33 29.30
CA ARG A 30 -6.87 21.90 30.41
C ARG A 30 -5.49 21.26 30.58
N LEU A 31 -5.28 20.02 30.15
CA LEU A 31 -3.94 19.42 30.10
C LEU A 31 -3.01 20.17 29.14
N GLY A 32 -3.57 20.90 28.16
CA GLY A 32 -2.83 21.78 27.26
C GLY A 32 -2.55 23.17 27.82
N GLU A 33 -3.08 23.56 28.98
CA GLU A 33 -2.90 24.93 29.52
C GLU A 33 -1.45 25.23 29.95
N THR A 34 -0.62 24.21 30.17
CA THR A 34 0.83 24.35 30.44
C THR A 34 1.69 24.26 29.19
N VAL A 35 1.10 24.06 28.01
CA VAL A 35 1.79 24.01 26.72
C VAL A 35 1.29 25.20 25.91
N GLU A 36 2.16 26.15 25.54
CA GLU A 36 1.80 27.36 24.74
C GLU A 36 1.16 27.08 23.37
N VAL A 37 0.95 25.81 23.01
CA VAL A 37 0.40 25.37 21.73
C VAL A 37 -1.07 24.99 21.92
N GLN A 38 -1.98 25.89 21.56
CA GLN A 38 -3.37 25.54 21.29
C GLN A 38 -3.39 24.38 20.28
N LEU A 39 -4.13 23.30 20.56
CA LEU A 39 -4.25 22.15 19.65
C LEU A 39 -4.55 22.66 18.22
N PRO A 40 -3.63 22.49 17.25
CA PRO A 40 -3.80 23.07 15.94
C PRO A 40 -5.06 22.51 15.30
N THR A 41 -5.94 23.38 14.79
CA THR A 41 -7.19 22.97 14.13
C THR A 41 -6.96 22.03 12.96
N GLU A 42 -5.77 22.05 12.39
CA GLU A 42 -5.26 21.19 11.32
C GLU A 42 -5.06 19.74 11.78
N VAL A 43 -4.85 19.49 13.08
CA VAL A 43 -4.71 18.15 13.67
C VAL A 43 -6.06 17.45 13.79
N LEU A 44 -7.17 18.20 13.87
CA LEU A 44 -8.51 17.61 14.03
C LEU A 44 -8.95 16.74 12.83
N PRO A 45 -8.83 17.18 11.56
CA PRO A 45 -9.12 16.33 10.40
C PRO A 45 -8.23 15.10 10.31
N VAL A 46 -6.93 15.25 10.61
CA VAL A 46 -5.95 14.15 10.58
C VAL A 46 -6.29 13.12 11.66
N GLY A 47 -6.53 13.58 12.90
CA GLY A 47 -6.93 12.73 14.01
C GLY A 47 -8.26 12.02 13.76
N ALA A 48 -9.28 12.72 13.25
CA ALA A 48 -10.57 12.13 12.92
C ALA A 48 -10.43 11.02 11.85
N ARG A 49 -9.63 11.26 10.81
CA ARG A 49 -9.36 10.26 9.77
C ARG A 49 -8.69 9.02 10.33
N THR A 50 -7.66 9.19 11.15
CA THR A 50 -6.93 8.09 11.80
C THR A 50 -7.85 7.26 12.70
N VAL A 51 -8.70 7.92 13.49
CA VAL A 51 -9.67 7.25 14.37
C VAL A 51 -10.70 6.46 13.56
N LEU A 52 -11.28 7.06 12.53
CA LEU A 52 -12.25 6.38 11.66
C LEU A 52 -11.61 5.22 10.89
N ARG A 53 -10.36 5.38 10.44
CA ARG A 53 -9.57 4.31 9.84
C ARG A 53 -9.41 3.16 10.81
N ALA A 54 -8.97 3.44 12.04
CA ALA A 54 -8.76 2.42 13.06
C ALA A 54 -10.06 1.67 13.42
N LEU A 55 -11.19 2.39 13.46
CA LEU A 55 -12.52 1.80 13.66
C LEU A 55 -12.93 0.88 12.51
N ARG A 56 -12.76 1.35 11.25
CA ARG A 56 -13.06 0.54 10.05
C ARG A 56 -12.18 -0.71 10.00
N THR A 57 -10.88 -0.57 10.25
CA THR A 57 -9.94 -1.71 10.32
C THR A 57 -10.37 -2.72 11.37
N ARG A 58 -10.76 -2.26 12.56
CA ARG A 58 -11.26 -3.15 13.61
C ARG A 58 -12.48 -3.94 13.15
N ALA A 59 -13.47 -3.26 12.55
CA ALA A 59 -14.71 -3.88 12.10
C ALA A 59 -14.46 -4.91 10.97
N ALA A 60 -13.67 -4.56 9.96
CA ALA A 60 -13.40 -5.49 8.86
C ALA A 60 -12.58 -6.70 9.33
N ALA A 61 -11.59 -6.53 10.21
CA ALA A 61 -10.82 -7.64 10.77
C ALA A 61 -11.67 -8.60 11.63
N GLN A 62 -12.82 -8.15 12.17
CA GLN A 62 -13.76 -9.03 12.88
C GLN A 62 -14.67 -9.79 11.93
N LEU A 63 -15.09 -9.15 10.85
CA LEU A 63 -16.09 -9.69 9.92
C LEU A 63 -15.45 -10.51 8.79
N GLY A 64 -14.23 -10.16 8.37
CA GLY A 64 -13.46 -10.79 7.31
C GLY A 64 -12.36 -11.71 7.85
N VAL A 65 -12.74 -12.71 8.64
CA VAL A 65 -11.77 -13.64 9.26
C VAL A 65 -10.96 -14.41 8.20
N ASP A 66 -11.56 -14.70 7.04
CA ASP A 66 -10.92 -15.46 5.95
C ASP A 66 -10.15 -14.59 4.95
N TRP A 67 -10.03 -13.28 5.21
CA TRP A 67 -9.33 -12.36 4.32
C TRP A 67 -7.82 -12.49 4.48
N VAL A 68 -7.09 -12.25 3.39
CA VAL A 68 -5.63 -12.05 3.46
C VAL A 68 -5.36 -10.61 3.88
N TRP A 69 -4.74 -10.44 5.04
CA TRP A 69 -4.47 -9.14 5.61
C TRP A 69 -3.03 -8.67 5.31
N PRO A 70 -2.75 -7.35 5.38
CA PRO A 70 -1.38 -6.87 5.29
C PRO A 70 -0.54 -7.46 6.44
N TYR A 71 0.76 -7.60 6.23
CA TYR A 71 1.65 -8.32 7.14
C TYR A 71 1.53 -7.85 8.60
N TRP A 72 1.51 -6.54 8.82
CA TRP A 72 1.39 -5.98 10.16
C TRP A 72 0.10 -6.44 10.88
N LEU A 73 -1.01 -6.57 10.15
CA LEU A 73 -2.30 -6.94 10.71
C LEU A 73 -2.37 -8.43 10.99
N GLU A 74 -1.86 -9.27 10.08
CA GLU A 74 -1.69 -10.72 10.32
C GLU A 74 -0.87 -10.95 11.61
N ARG A 75 0.24 -10.20 11.78
CA ARG A 75 1.12 -10.32 12.95
C ARG A 75 0.54 -9.74 14.24
N GLN A 76 -0.28 -8.69 14.17
CA GLN A 76 -0.94 -8.12 15.35
C GLN A 76 -2.14 -8.94 15.83
N LEU A 77 -2.76 -9.71 14.94
CA LEU A 77 -3.91 -10.54 15.26
C LEU A 77 -3.54 -11.95 15.77
N ASP A 78 -2.35 -12.48 15.43
CA ASP A 78 -1.89 -13.80 15.88
C ASP A 78 -1.34 -13.76 17.32
N PRO A 79 -1.97 -14.39 18.32
CA PRO A 79 -1.48 -14.42 19.70
C PRO A 79 -0.10 -15.07 19.89
N ARG A 80 0.37 -15.85 18.91
CA ARG A 80 1.70 -16.49 18.93
C ARG A 80 2.80 -15.58 18.36
N SER A 81 2.42 -14.46 17.77
CA SER A 81 3.35 -13.48 17.23
C SER A 81 3.91 -12.59 18.34
N SER A 82 5.21 -12.31 18.31
CA SER A 82 5.83 -11.29 19.17
C SER A 82 5.31 -9.87 18.90
N ALA A 83 4.63 -9.64 17.78
CA ALA A 83 3.97 -8.39 17.44
C ALA A 83 2.47 -8.39 17.78
N PHE A 84 1.98 -9.41 18.50
CA PHE A 84 0.60 -9.48 18.93
C PHE A 84 0.22 -8.25 19.76
N VAL A 85 -0.93 -7.64 19.45
CA VAL A 85 -1.50 -6.56 20.25
C VAL A 85 -2.86 -7.02 20.78
N PRO A 86 -3.01 -7.23 22.11
CA PRO A 86 -4.29 -7.61 22.70
C PRO A 86 -5.40 -6.62 22.37
N ARG A 87 -6.56 -7.14 21.97
CA ARG A 87 -7.72 -6.32 21.63
C ARG A 87 -8.49 -6.01 22.92
N GLY A 88 -8.33 -4.79 23.44
CA GLY A 88 -9.10 -4.30 24.59
C GLY A 88 -10.54 -3.90 24.24
N HIS A 89 -11.24 -3.27 25.18
CA HIS A 89 -12.61 -2.76 24.98
C HIS A 89 -12.71 -1.60 23.97
N LEU A 90 -11.57 -1.01 23.59
CA LEU A 90 -11.55 0.06 22.61
C LEU A 90 -11.76 -0.50 21.19
N PRO A 91 -12.68 0.09 20.40
CA PRO A 91 -13.03 -0.42 19.07
C PRO A 91 -12.02 0.01 18.00
N PHE A 92 -10.76 0.24 18.35
CA PHE A 92 -9.74 0.76 17.44
C PHE A 92 -8.67 -0.29 17.15
N LEU A 93 -8.34 -0.41 15.86
CA LEU A 93 -7.21 -1.23 15.41
C LEU A 93 -6.38 -0.40 14.43
N ALA A 94 -5.27 0.13 14.93
CA ALA A 94 -4.26 0.82 14.13
C ALA A 94 -2.99 -0.02 14.05
N ASN A 95 -2.14 0.29 13.07
CA ASN A 95 -0.83 -0.33 13.01
C ASN A 95 0.11 0.24 14.09
N LEU A 96 0.46 -0.59 15.07
CA LEU A 96 1.35 -0.28 16.19
C LEU A 96 2.69 -1.01 16.10
N THR A 97 2.79 -2.00 15.22
CA THR A 97 3.96 -2.87 15.06
C THR A 97 4.36 -2.95 13.59
N GLN A 98 5.48 -3.60 13.24
CA GLN A 98 5.86 -3.77 11.82
C GLN A 98 5.84 -2.45 11.02
N ARG A 99 6.18 -1.33 11.66
CA ARG A 99 6.19 0.03 11.08
C ARG A 99 7.50 0.37 10.36
N ASN A 100 8.34 -0.64 10.14
CA ASN A 100 9.56 -0.51 9.35
C ASN A 100 9.16 -0.64 7.88
N TRP A 101 8.79 0.48 7.27
CA TRP A 101 8.48 0.55 5.85
C TRP A 101 9.58 1.32 5.13
N THR A 102 9.75 1.02 3.85
CA THR A 102 10.78 1.64 3.03
C THR A 102 10.13 2.54 1.99
N MET A 103 10.58 3.79 1.91
CA MET A 103 10.13 4.74 0.91
C MET A 103 10.83 4.49 -0.43
N VAL A 104 10.10 4.65 -1.53
CA VAL A 104 10.61 4.51 -2.89
C VAL A 104 10.10 5.69 -3.70
N GLY A 105 11.02 6.51 -4.19
CA GLY A 105 10.75 7.78 -4.87
C GLY A 105 11.94 8.24 -5.70
N ASN A 106 11.75 9.32 -6.45
CA ASN A 106 12.81 9.96 -7.23
C ASN A 106 13.50 11.05 -6.40
N VAL A 107 14.76 11.37 -6.72
CA VAL A 107 15.47 12.51 -6.10
C VAL A 107 14.71 13.80 -6.44
N ALA A 108 14.55 14.69 -5.45
CA ALA A 108 13.86 15.99 -5.62
C ALA A 108 12.39 15.87 -6.06
N SER A 109 11.75 14.73 -5.77
CA SER A 109 10.30 14.58 -5.90
C SER A 109 9.63 14.74 -4.54
N ALA A 110 8.44 15.35 -4.54
CA ALA A 110 7.56 15.42 -3.38
C ALA A 110 6.62 14.20 -3.26
N TRP A 111 6.83 13.16 -4.09
CA TRP A 111 5.99 11.98 -4.15
C TRP A 111 6.80 10.69 -4.06
N GLU A 112 6.39 9.86 -3.11
CA GLU A 112 6.99 8.56 -2.86
C GLU A 112 5.93 7.50 -2.53
N ALA A 113 6.24 6.27 -2.91
CA ALA A 113 5.50 5.10 -2.45
C ALA A 113 6.16 4.51 -1.21
N VAL A 114 5.39 3.70 -0.49
CA VAL A 114 5.86 2.96 0.68
C VAL A 114 5.77 1.46 0.41
N VAL A 115 6.84 0.73 0.70
CA VAL A 115 6.90 -0.73 0.61
C VAL A 115 7.01 -1.31 2.02
N ASP A 116 6.10 -2.21 2.38
CA ASP A 116 6.17 -2.91 3.67
C ASP A 116 7.23 -4.04 3.67
N GLN A 117 7.42 -4.68 4.82
CA GLN A 117 8.43 -5.74 4.99
C GLN A 117 8.19 -7.01 4.16
N ARG A 118 7.01 -7.14 3.54
CA ARG A 118 6.59 -8.28 2.73
C ARG A 118 6.30 -7.90 1.28
N GLY A 119 6.63 -6.67 0.88
CA GLY A 119 6.46 -6.23 -0.50
C GLY A 119 5.08 -5.65 -0.81
N LEU A 120 4.27 -5.33 0.19
CA LEU A 120 3.03 -4.59 -0.04
C LEU A 120 3.37 -3.15 -0.44
N VAL A 121 3.01 -2.74 -1.66
CA VAL A 121 3.32 -1.41 -2.20
C VAL A 121 2.13 -0.47 -2.03
N THR A 122 2.30 0.62 -1.31
CA THR A 122 1.30 1.69 -1.11
C THR A 122 1.74 2.94 -1.87
N PRO A 123 1.13 3.25 -3.03
CA PRO A 123 1.62 4.34 -3.88
C PRO A 123 1.24 5.74 -3.41
N TRP A 124 0.12 5.88 -2.72
CA TRP A 124 -0.40 7.18 -2.32
C TRP A 124 -0.76 7.19 -0.83
N PHE A 125 -0.61 8.36 -0.21
CA PHE A 125 -1.06 8.59 1.16
C PHE A 125 -2.54 8.22 1.34
N ASP A 126 -2.83 7.43 2.38
CA ASP A 126 -4.16 6.87 2.67
C ASP A 126 -4.83 6.20 1.45
N GLY A 127 -4.00 5.61 0.59
CA GLY A 127 -4.40 4.91 -0.63
C GLY A 127 -4.62 3.42 -0.41
N TRP A 128 -5.01 2.77 -1.50
CA TRP A 128 -4.99 1.32 -1.66
C TRP A 128 -3.52 0.83 -1.72
N SER A 129 -3.31 -0.48 -1.63
CA SER A 129 -2.00 -1.08 -1.84
C SER A 129 -2.03 -2.19 -2.88
N LEU A 130 -0.92 -2.36 -3.59
CA LEU A 130 -0.65 -3.50 -4.45
C LEU A 130 -0.04 -4.62 -3.59
N ASP A 131 -0.70 -5.77 -3.59
CA ASP A 131 -0.23 -7.02 -3.01
C ASP A 131 0.08 -8.02 -4.14
N TRP A 132 0.95 -9.00 -3.88
CA TRP A 132 1.39 -9.95 -4.89
C TRP A 132 1.35 -11.38 -4.34
N TRP A 133 0.72 -12.28 -5.07
CA TRP A 133 0.55 -13.67 -4.65
C TRP A 133 1.10 -14.61 -5.70
N VAL A 134 1.61 -15.76 -5.27
CA VAL A 134 2.20 -16.76 -6.19
C VAL A 134 1.45 -18.07 -6.06
N GLY A 135 0.77 -18.47 -7.13
CA GLY A 135 0.20 -19.80 -7.30
C GLY A 135 1.26 -20.74 -7.87
N ALA A 136 1.85 -21.55 -7.01
CA ALA A 136 2.80 -22.60 -7.38
C ALA A 136 2.09 -23.97 -7.46
N ASP A 137 2.86 -25.03 -7.70
CA ASP A 137 2.33 -26.39 -7.89
C ASP A 137 1.63 -26.96 -6.64
N ASP A 138 1.98 -26.50 -5.44
CA ASP A 138 1.40 -26.98 -4.17
C ASP A 138 0.18 -26.15 -3.74
N ARG A 139 0.32 -24.83 -3.64
CA ARG A 139 -0.72 -23.90 -3.21
C ARG A 139 -0.45 -22.46 -3.66
N TRP A 140 -1.37 -21.58 -3.27
CA TRP A 140 -1.12 -20.15 -3.28
C TRP A 140 -0.30 -19.71 -2.07
N HIS A 141 0.75 -18.94 -2.33
CA HIS A 141 1.62 -18.29 -1.36
C HIS A 141 1.30 -16.79 -1.27
N PHE A 142 1.23 -16.29 -0.03
CA PHE A 142 0.93 -14.89 0.27
C PHE A 142 2.09 -14.32 1.10
N PRO A 143 2.78 -13.26 0.65
CA PRO A 143 3.95 -12.73 1.36
C PRO A 143 3.67 -12.38 2.83
N SER A 144 2.45 -11.94 3.17
CA SER A 144 2.05 -11.62 4.54
C SER A 144 1.94 -12.85 5.47
N ARG A 145 1.82 -14.06 4.91
CA ARG A 145 1.64 -15.32 5.65
C ARG A 145 2.84 -16.25 5.56
N GLU A 146 3.70 -16.08 4.56
CA GLU A 146 4.90 -16.90 4.40
C GLU A 146 5.98 -16.53 5.42
N MET A 147 6.61 -17.55 6.01
CA MET A 147 7.73 -17.34 6.94
C MET A 147 9.04 -17.03 6.21
N SER A 148 9.26 -17.66 5.05
CA SER A 148 10.50 -17.55 4.28
C SER A 148 10.43 -16.42 3.26
N VAL A 149 10.24 -15.20 3.77
CA VAL A 149 10.31 -13.95 3.01
C VAL A 149 11.44 -13.09 3.57
N ARG A 150 12.35 -12.68 2.69
CA ARG A 150 13.51 -11.83 3.01
C ARG A 150 13.45 -10.55 2.18
N GLN A 151 13.87 -9.44 2.76
CA GLN A 151 13.88 -8.15 2.09
C GLN A 151 15.24 -7.48 2.27
N ARG A 152 15.69 -6.77 1.24
CA ARG A 152 16.91 -5.95 1.28
C ARG A 152 16.80 -4.76 0.33
N LEU A 153 17.71 -3.82 0.48
CA LEU A 153 17.97 -2.80 -0.53
C LEU A 153 18.94 -3.35 -1.58
N VAL A 154 18.72 -3.03 -2.85
CA VAL A 154 19.65 -3.36 -3.93
C VAL A 154 20.75 -2.30 -3.98
N ASP A 155 22.00 -2.74 -3.79
CA ASP A 155 23.20 -1.90 -3.75
C ASP A 155 23.10 -0.70 -2.79
N ASP A 156 22.35 -0.83 -1.69
CA ASP A 156 22.02 0.23 -0.73
C ASP A 156 21.20 1.39 -1.33
N ALA A 157 20.59 1.21 -2.50
CA ALA A 157 19.72 2.20 -3.14
C ALA A 157 18.26 2.06 -2.65
N PRO A 158 17.41 3.10 -2.83
CA PRO A 158 15.94 3.03 -2.71
C PRO A 158 15.27 2.11 -3.76
N VAL A 159 15.78 0.89 -3.87
CA VAL A 159 15.32 -0.20 -4.71
C VAL A 159 15.12 -1.38 -3.77
N VAL A 160 13.88 -1.68 -3.45
CA VAL A 160 13.53 -2.70 -2.45
C VAL A 160 13.38 -4.04 -3.14
N GLU A 161 14.19 -5.04 -2.77
CA GLU A 161 14.05 -6.42 -3.23
C GLU A 161 13.40 -7.26 -2.13
N THR A 162 12.22 -7.83 -2.42
CA THR A 162 11.54 -8.81 -1.57
C THR A 162 11.60 -10.17 -2.24
N VAL A 163 12.12 -11.19 -1.55
CA VAL A 163 12.23 -12.56 -2.07
C VAL A 163 11.41 -13.51 -1.22
N MET A 164 10.47 -14.21 -1.85
CA MET A 164 9.61 -15.23 -1.24
C MET A 164 9.99 -16.61 -1.76
N ARG A 165 10.27 -17.55 -0.85
CA ARG A 165 10.50 -18.96 -1.20
C ARG A 165 9.22 -19.60 -1.69
N VAL A 166 9.29 -20.28 -2.82
CA VAL A 166 8.22 -21.08 -3.43
C VAL A 166 8.79 -22.44 -3.86
N PRO A 167 7.96 -23.45 -4.20
CA PRO A 167 8.47 -24.69 -4.78
C PRO A 167 9.41 -24.43 -5.97
N GLY A 168 10.54 -25.14 -6.02
CA GLY A 168 11.51 -25.02 -7.10
C GLY A 168 12.42 -23.77 -7.08
N GLY A 169 12.27 -22.85 -6.13
CA GLY A 169 13.19 -21.71 -5.97
C GLY A 169 12.54 -20.49 -5.34
N ASP A 170 12.69 -19.33 -5.97
CA ASP A 170 12.25 -18.06 -5.38
C ASP A 170 11.34 -17.28 -6.36
N ALA A 171 10.36 -16.57 -5.80
CA ALA A 171 9.67 -15.48 -6.49
C ALA A 171 10.21 -14.16 -5.95
N VAL A 172 10.66 -13.28 -6.85
CA VAL A 172 11.37 -12.05 -6.49
C VAL A 172 10.56 -10.84 -6.95
N GLU A 173 10.32 -9.91 -6.04
CA GLU A 173 9.76 -8.60 -6.32
C GLU A 173 10.86 -7.54 -6.14
N ARG A 174 10.94 -6.57 -7.05
CA ARG A 174 11.77 -5.38 -6.91
C ARG A 174 10.94 -4.12 -7.16
N VAL A 175 10.96 -3.20 -6.20
CA VAL A 175 10.19 -1.96 -6.23
C VAL A 175 11.14 -0.77 -6.28
N TYR A 176 10.98 0.09 -7.28
CA TYR A 176 11.84 1.25 -7.48
C TYR A 176 11.11 2.36 -8.24
N ALA A 177 11.52 3.60 -8.03
CA ALA A 177 10.98 4.75 -8.75
C ALA A 177 11.79 5.08 -10.00
N VAL A 178 11.12 5.61 -11.01
CA VAL A 178 11.71 6.12 -12.24
C VAL A 178 11.07 7.46 -12.59
N GLN A 179 11.86 8.34 -13.21
CA GLN A 179 11.37 9.55 -13.86
C GLN A 179 11.37 9.29 -15.36
N GLU A 180 10.18 9.17 -15.95
CA GLU A 180 9.99 9.12 -17.40
C GLU A 180 9.23 10.39 -17.84
N GLN A 181 8.29 10.28 -18.78
CA GLN A 181 7.32 11.34 -19.05
C GLN A 181 6.48 11.70 -17.81
N GLU A 182 6.29 10.72 -16.93
CA GLU A 182 5.60 10.84 -15.65
C GLU A 182 6.47 10.20 -14.56
N GLU A 183 6.21 10.57 -13.30
CA GLU A 183 6.81 9.89 -12.14
C GLU A 183 6.09 8.57 -11.87
N LEU A 184 6.86 7.48 -11.91
CA LEU A 184 6.34 6.13 -11.80
C LEU A 184 7.08 5.35 -10.71
N VAL A 185 6.35 4.52 -9.99
CA VAL A 185 6.90 3.36 -9.28
C VAL A 185 6.75 2.14 -10.16
N VAL A 186 7.87 1.48 -10.43
CA VAL A 186 7.93 0.21 -11.12
C VAL A 186 7.95 -0.90 -10.08
N VAL A 187 7.11 -1.90 -10.30
CA VAL A 187 7.10 -3.14 -9.54
C VAL A 187 7.47 -4.26 -10.51
N GLU A 188 8.68 -4.78 -10.35
CA GLU A 188 9.27 -5.83 -11.16
C GLU A 188 9.13 -7.17 -10.44
N PHE A 189 8.55 -8.17 -11.11
CA PHE A 189 8.42 -9.53 -10.60
C PHE A 189 9.23 -10.48 -11.46
N GLU A 190 10.08 -11.30 -10.85
CA GLU A 190 10.91 -12.30 -11.51
C GLU A 190 10.58 -13.70 -10.96
N ASN A 191 10.43 -14.66 -11.87
CA ASN A 191 10.37 -16.07 -11.53
C ASN A 191 11.79 -16.66 -11.50
N ALA A 192 12.38 -16.74 -10.30
CA ALA A 192 13.66 -17.40 -10.03
C ALA A 192 13.47 -18.83 -9.51
N SER A 193 12.31 -19.45 -9.73
CA SER A 193 12.06 -20.88 -9.50
C SER A 193 12.25 -21.70 -10.76
N SER A 194 12.52 -23.00 -10.66
CA SER A 194 12.73 -23.89 -11.80
C SER A 194 11.48 -24.19 -12.64
N VAL A 195 10.29 -23.75 -12.21
CA VAL A 195 9.00 -24.07 -12.84
C VAL A 195 8.18 -22.79 -13.09
N PRO A 196 7.28 -22.77 -14.09
CA PRO A 196 6.35 -21.65 -14.24
C PRO A 196 5.41 -21.54 -13.03
N PHE A 197 5.01 -20.31 -12.68
CA PHE A 197 3.97 -20.09 -11.67
C PHE A 197 2.96 -19.04 -12.12
N ALA A 198 1.81 -18.99 -11.45
CA ALA A 198 0.84 -17.92 -11.61
C ALA A 198 1.15 -16.76 -10.65
N LEU A 199 1.34 -15.54 -11.17
CA LEU A 199 1.45 -14.33 -10.38
C LEU A 199 0.09 -13.63 -10.33
N ALA A 200 -0.44 -13.36 -9.15
CA ALA A 200 -1.61 -12.50 -8.97
C ALA A 200 -1.19 -11.16 -8.40
N LEU A 201 -1.59 -10.08 -9.07
CA LEU A 201 -1.39 -8.70 -8.64
C LEU A 201 -2.71 -8.16 -8.10
N ALA A 202 -2.78 -7.88 -6.81
CA ALA A 202 -4.02 -7.57 -6.13
C ALA A 202 -4.09 -6.12 -5.64
N VAL A 203 -5.11 -5.39 -6.08
CA VAL A 203 -5.49 -4.08 -5.52
C VAL A 203 -6.26 -4.34 -4.23
N ARG A 204 -5.66 -3.96 -3.10
CA ARG A 204 -6.19 -4.21 -1.75
C ARG A 204 -6.70 -2.91 -1.11
N PRO A 205 -7.86 -2.93 -0.43
CA PRO A 205 -8.45 -1.76 0.20
C PRO A 205 -7.86 -1.50 1.60
N TYR A 206 -6.55 -1.64 1.73
CA TYR A 206 -5.79 -1.39 2.94
C TYR A 206 -4.38 -0.95 2.57
N ASN A 207 -3.68 -0.41 3.56
CA ASN A 207 -2.28 -0.02 3.45
C ASN A 207 -1.54 -0.33 4.75
N THR A 208 -0.32 0.19 4.84
CA THR A 208 0.56 0.03 5.98
C THR A 208 0.01 0.64 7.29
N GLU A 209 -1.03 1.47 7.24
CA GLU A 209 -1.63 2.11 8.42
C GLU A 209 -3.01 1.56 8.82
N GLY A 210 -3.74 0.93 7.89
CA GLY A 210 -5.12 0.49 8.12
C GLY A 210 -5.90 0.29 6.83
N LEU A 211 -7.23 0.18 6.93
CA LEU A 211 -8.09 0.13 5.74
C LEU A 211 -8.09 1.45 4.98
N ALA A 212 -8.04 1.35 3.67
CA ALA A 212 -8.29 2.44 2.76
C ALA A 212 -9.79 2.48 2.38
N VAL A 213 -10.20 3.55 1.71
CA VAL A 213 -11.51 3.59 1.03
C VAL A 213 -11.26 3.35 -0.45
N VAL A 214 -11.74 2.21 -0.94
CA VAL A 214 -11.77 1.84 -2.35
C VAL A 214 -13.22 1.54 -2.75
N GLU A 215 -13.87 2.50 -3.40
CA GLU A 215 -15.27 2.39 -3.82
C GLU A 215 -15.39 1.63 -5.14
N ARG A 216 -14.41 1.80 -6.05
CA ARG A 216 -14.51 1.26 -7.41
C ARG A 216 -13.16 0.88 -7.98
N ILE A 217 -13.12 -0.27 -8.66
CA ILE A 217 -11.99 -0.71 -9.47
C ILE A 217 -12.50 -1.00 -10.89
N GLN A 218 -11.76 -0.58 -11.91
CA GLN A 218 -12.06 -0.90 -13.30
C GLN A 218 -10.78 -1.21 -14.06
N LEU A 219 -10.84 -2.11 -15.04
CA LEU A 219 -9.79 -2.29 -16.03
C LEU A 219 -10.25 -1.64 -17.35
N VAL A 220 -9.45 -0.71 -17.86
CA VAL A 220 -9.67 -0.06 -19.16
C VAL A 220 -8.45 -0.39 -20.02
N ASP A 221 -8.64 -1.21 -21.05
CA ASP A 221 -7.56 -1.85 -21.81
C ASP A 221 -6.57 -2.59 -20.87
N ARG A 222 -5.38 -2.02 -20.64
CA ARG A 222 -4.34 -2.57 -19.76
C ARG A 222 -4.13 -1.75 -18.49
N THR A 223 -4.94 -0.73 -18.25
CA THR A 223 -4.80 0.20 -17.12
C THR A 223 -5.92 -0.01 -16.11
N VAL A 224 -5.53 -0.32 -14.88
CA VAL A 224 -6.45 -0.37 -13.74
C VAL A 224 -6.67 1.03 -13.23
N THR A 225 -7.93 1.36 -12.97
CA THR A 225 -8.34 2.58 -12.28
C THR A 225 -8.88 2.24 -10.90
N VAL A 226 -8.51 3.04 -9.90
CA VAL A 226 -9.01 2.96 -8.51
C VAL A 226 -9.66 4.29 -8.15
N ASP A 227 -10.96 4.27 -7.88
CA ASP A 227 -11.80 5.46 -7.67
C ASP A 227 -11.69 6.48 -8.83
N GLY A 228 -11.58 5.96 -10.06
CA GLY A 228 -11.49 6.76 -11.28
C GLY A 228 -10.15 7.48 -11.50
N ARG A 229 -9.12 7.10 -10.73
CA ARG A 229 -7.72 7.51 -10.94
C ARG A 229 -6.97 6.36 -11.60
N PRO A 230 -6.19 6.58 -12.66
CA PRO A 230 -5.26 5.56 -13.14
C PRO A 230 -4.29 5.18 -12.03
N ALA A 231 -4.12 3.87 -11.82
CA ALA A 231 -3.53 3.35 -10.60
C ALA A 231 -2.49 2.25 -10.86
N LEU A 232 -2.69 1.43 -11.88
CA LEU A 232 -1.75 0.37 -12.22
C LEU A 232 -1.76 0.16 -13.73
N LEU A 233 -0.60 0.24 -14.35
CA LEU A 233 -0.41 0.07 -15.79
C LEU A 233 0.25 -1.27 -16.06
N PHE A 234 -0.43 -2.13 -16.80
CA PHE A 234 0.11 -3.42 -17.19
C PHE A 234 0.80 -3.36 -18.56
N PRO A 235 1.93 -4.09 -18.74
CA PRO A 235 2.58 -4.17 -20.05
C PRO A 235 1.78 -5.03 -21.03
N LYS A 236 0.96 -5.95 -20.53
CA LYS A 236 0.09 -6.85 -21.28
C LYS A 236 -1.22 -7.07 -20.54
N ALA A 237 -2.26 -7.52 -21.24
CA ALA A 237 -3.52 -7.87 -20.59
C ALA A 237 -3.33 -9.03 -19.59
N PRO A 238 -4.01 -9.01 -18.43
CA PRO A 238 -4.04 -10.13 -17.50
C PRO A 238 -4.75 -11.33 -18.13
N ALA A 239 -4.26 -12.53 -17.85
CA ALA A 239 -4.83 -13.78 -18.37
C ALA A 239 -6.15 -14.13 -17.69
N ARG A 240 -6.24 -13.87 -16.38
CA ARG A 240 -7.47 -14.03 -15.58
C ARG A 240 -7.60 -12.92 -14.55
N MET A 241 -8.81 -12.70 -14.07
CA MET A 241 -9.14 -11.66 -13.12
C MET A 241 -10.19 -12.12 -12.13
N ALA A 242 -10.10 -11.61 -10.91
CA ALA A 242 -11.10 -11.80 -9.87
C ALA A 242 -11.42 -10.45 -9.21
N GLY A 243 -12.68 -10.04 -9.23
CA GLY A 243 -13.17 -8.86 -8.52
C GLY A 243 -14.10 -9.27 -7.40
N SER A 244 -13.99 -8.61 -6.24
CA SER A 244 -14.90 -8.86 -5.12
C SER A 244 -15.22 -7.58 -4.34
N THR A 245 -16.28 -7.64 -3.54
CA THR A 245 -16.70 -6.58 -2.62
C THR A 245 -16.60 -7.06 -1.18
N PHE A 246 -16.86 -6.18 -0.21
CA PHE A 246 -16.97 -6.59 1.19
C PHE A 246 -18.00 -7.72 1.41
N HIS A 247 -19.16 -7.63 0.76
CA HIS A 247 -20.28 -8.56 0.98
C HIS A 247 -20.03 -9.93 0.34
N ASP A 248 -19.27 -9.97 -0.76
CA ASP A 248 -18.99 -11.21 -1.49
C ASP A 248 -17.75 -11.96 -0.97
N GLY A 249 -17.09 -11.41 0.07
CA GLY A 249 -15.88 -12.00 0.67
C GLY A 249 -14.58 -11.60 -0.03
N ASP A 250 -13.47 -12.25 0.35
CA ASP A 250 -12.15 -11.94 -0.19
C ASP A 250 -12.01 -12.40 -1.65
N SER A 251 -11.46 -11.56 -2.56
CA SER A 251 -11.16 -11.97 -3.93
C SER A 251 -10.17 -13.14 -3.98
N VAL A 252 -9.38 -13.33 -2.91
CA VAL A 252 -8.55 -14.52 -2.69
C VAL A 252 -9.34 -15.80 -2.88
N GLN A 253 -10.58 -15.90 -2.38
CA GLN A 253 -11.40 -17.12 -2.49
C GLN A 253 -11.80 -17.44 -3.93
N LEU A 254 -11.88 -16.44 -4.80
CA LEU A 254 -12.12 -16.65 -6.24
C LEU A 254 -10.85 -17.11 -6.93
N VAL A 255 -9.69 -16.55 -6.54
CA VAL A 255 -8.38 -16.90 -7.10
C VAL A 255 -7.97 -18.32 -6.70
N THR A 256 -7.96 -18.64 -5.41
CA THR A 256 -7.55 -19.95 -4.89
C THR A 256 -8.53 -21.06 -5.28
N GLY A 257 -9.82 -20.73 -5.43
CA GLY A 257 -10.83 -21.66 -5.92
C GLY A 257 -10.85 -21.85 -7.44
N GLY A 258 -9.93 -21.24 -8.21
CA GLY A 258 -9.86 -21.38 -9.66
C GLY A 258 -11.03 -20.74 -10.43
N ARG A 259 -11.77 -19.82 -9.79
CA ARG A 259 -12.96 -19.16 -10.33
C ARG A 259 -12.68 -17.80 -10.98
N ALA A 260 -11.40 -17.43 -11.13
CA ALA A 260 -11.01 -16.20 -11.82
C ALA A 260 -11.40 -16.26 -13.31
N GLY A 261 -12.18 -15.26 -13.74
CA GLY A 261 -12.71 -15.12 -15.10
C GLY A 261 -11.77 -14.37 -16.04
N THR A 262 -12.22 -14.08 -17.25
CA THR A 262 -11.49 -13.31 -18.27
C THR A 262 -11.86 -11.82 -18.29
N SER A 263 -12.77 -11.38 -17.43
CA SER A 263 -13.15 -9.98 -17.23
C SER A 263 -13.43 -9.71 -15.74
N LEU A 264 -13.29 -8.45 -15.32
CA LEU A 264 -13.86 -7.98 -14.07
C LEU A 264 -15.39 -7.83 -14.22
N PRO A 265 -16.15 -7.86 -13.11
CA PRO A 265 -17.54 -7.44 -13.13
C PRO A 265 -17.68 -6.01 -13.67
N ASP A 266 -18.62 -5.77 -14.60
CA ASP A 266 -18.85 -4.49 -15.30
C ASP A 266 -19.01 -3.27 -14.37
N ALA A 267 -19.38 -3.54 -13.12
CA ALA A 267 -19.57 -2.56 -12.08
C ALA A 267 -18.98 -3.00 -10.74
N LEU A 268 -17.70 -3.39 -10.72
CA LEU A 268 -16.99 -3.64 -9.47
C LEU A 268 -16.96 -2.39 -8.58
N ARG A 269 -17.97 -2.29 -7.71
CA ARG A 269 -18.27 -1.18 -6.82
C ARG A 269 -18.62 -1.76 -5.45
N CYS A 270 -18.06 -1.19 -4.41
CA CYS A 270 -18.36 -1.55 -3.04
C CYS A 270 -18.74 -0.31 -2.24
N ASP A 271 -19.99 -0.23 -1.79
CA ASP A 271 -20.46 0.91 -0.98
C ASP A 271 -19.85 0.93 0.43
N ALA A 272 -19.36 -0.20 0.93
CA ALA A 272 -18.55 -0.26 2.15
C ALA A 272 -17.11 0.29 1.95
N GLY A 273 -16.72 0.59 0.70
CA GLY A 273 -15.41 1.12 0.35
C GLY A 273 -14.28 0.09 0.48
N LEU A 274 -14.58 -1.20 0.24
CA LEU A 274 -13.64 -2.31 0.30
C LEU A 274 -13.67 -3.13 -1.00
N ALA A 275 -13.82 -2.46 -2.15
CA ALA A 275 -13.68 -3.14 -3.43
C ALA A 275 -12.23 -3.58 -3.62
N GLN A 276 -12.07 -4.76 -4.21
CA GLN A 276 -10.78 -5.41 -4.41
C GLN A 276 -10.76 -6.16 -5.74
N ALA A 277 -9.59 -6.26 -6.34
CA ALA A 277 -9.40 -7.01 -7.58
C ALA A 277 -8.02 -7.66 -7.62
N ALA A 278 -7.94 -8.86 -8.18
CA ALA A 278 -6.70 -9.56 -8.47
C ALA A 278 -6.58 -9.83 -9.98
N PHE A 279 -5.40 -9.60 -10.52
CA PHE A 279 -5.07 -9.72 -11.95
C PHE A 279 -3.96 -10.76 -12.11
N LEU A 280 -4.23 -11.82 -12.85
CA LEU A 280 -3.37 -13.01 -12.91
C LEU A 280 -2.56 -13.04 -14.20
N PHE A 281 -1.27 -13.34 -14.07
CA PHE A 281 -0.32 -13.48 -15.16
C PHE A 281 0.46 -14.79 -15.02
N PRO A 282 0.56 -15.62 -16.06
CA PRO A 282 1.51 -16.73 -16.06
C PRO A 282 2.94 -16.17 -16.21
N LEU A 283 3.85 -16.62 -15.36
CA LEU A 283 5.28 -16.29 -15.41
C LEU A 283 6.10 -17.58 -15.58
N ALA A 284 6.72 -17.74 -16.76
CA ALA A 284 7.65 -18.82 -17.03
C ALA A 284 8.96 -18.69 -16.23
N HIS A 285 9.75 -19.77 -16.14
CA HIS A 285 11.09 -19.73 -15.53
C HIS A 285 11.92 -18.60 -16.14
N ARG A 286 12.57 -17.78 -15.29
CA ARG A 286 13.37 -16.58 -15.64
C ARG A 286 12.59 -15.46 -16.31
N ALA A 287 11.27 -15.57 -16.45
CA ALA A 287 10.47 -14.48 -16.98
C ALA A 287 10.33 -13.37 -15.94
N THR A 288 10.30 -12.14 -16.44
CA THR A 288 10.06 -10.94 -15.64
C THR A 288 8.78 -10.25 -16.11
N LEU A 289 7.98 -9.74 -15.17
CA LEU A 289 6.84 -8.85 -15.41
C LEU A 289 7.11 -7.51 -14.72
N ARG A 290 7.08 -6.40 -15.46
CA ARG A 290 7.16 -5.05 -14.89
C ARG A 290 5.83 -4.35 -15.04
N VAL A 291 5.28 -3.86 -13.95
CA VAL A 291 4.08 -3.01 -13.93
C VAL A 291 4.48 -1.63 -13.40
N ALA A 292 3.76 -0.59 -13.78
CA ALA A 292 4.00 0.76 -13.26
C ALA A 292 2.80 1.30 -12.52
N ILE A 293 3.06 2.17 -11.55
CA ILE A 293 2.08 2.90 -10.76
C ILE A 293 2.43 4.39 -10.82
N PRO A 294 1.50 5.27 -11.22
CA PRO A 294 1.75 6.72 -11.17
C PRO A 294 1.95 7.18 -9.72
N LEU A 295 3.07 7.87 -9.46
CA LEU A 295 3.35 8.43 -8.13
C LEU A 295 2.50 9.66 -7.84
N VAL A 296 2.28 10.51 -8.85
CA VAL A 296 1.46 11.72 -8.70
C VAL A 296 -0.02 11.36 -8.74
N PRO A 297 -0.78 11.51 -7.63
CA PRO A 297 -2.17 11.11 -7.60
C PRO A 297 -3.06 12.12 -8.33
N GLU A 298 -3.88 11.62 -9.25
CA GLU A 298 -4.97 12.41 -9.81
C GLU A 298 -6.11 12.64 -8.80
N ARG A 299 -6.93 13.68 -9.01
CA ARG A 299 -8.17 13.87 -8.23
C ARG A 299 -9.15 12.72 -8.46
N ARG A 300 -9.77 12.18 -7.41
CA ARG A 300 -10.80 11.11 -7.51
C ARG A 300 -11.98 11.55 -8.39
N THR A 301 -12.60 10.60 -9.09
CA THR A 301 -13.83 10.87 -9.85
C THR A 301 -14.79 9.68 -9.84
N ARG A 302 -16.07 9.96 -9.62
CA ARG A 302 -17.13 8.96 -9.74
C ARG A 302 -17.65 8.80 -11.18
N ARG A 303 -17.27 9.69 -12.10
CA ARG A 303 -17.74 9.68 -13.50
C ARG A 303 -16.91 8.70 -14.34
N ARG A 304 -17.48 7.56 -14.72
CA ARG A 304 -16.82 6.52 -15.53
C ARG A 304 -16.22 7.06 -16.84
N ARG A 305 -16.96 7.92 -17.55
CA ARG A 305 -16.49 8.55 -18.80
C ARG A 305 -15.24 9.41 -18.58
N LEU A 306 -15.13 10.09 -17.43
CA LEU A 306 -13.95 10.89 -17.11
C LEU A 306 -12.76 9.99 -16.75
N ALA A 307 -12.98 8.93 -15.97
CA ALA A 307 -11.94 7.95 -15.68
C ALA A 307 -11.37 7.31 -16.95
N ARG A 308 -12.25 6.92 -17.89
CA ARG A 308 -11.83 6.39 -19.20
C ARG A 308 -11.02 7.42 -20.00
N ARG A 309 -11.48 8.67 -20.08
CA ARG A 309 -10.76 9.76 -20.76
C ARG A 309 -9.39 10.05 -20.14
N ARG A 310 -9.22 9.84 -18.84
CA ARG A 310 -7.91 9.96 -18.19
C ARG A 310 -6.96 8.87 -18.65
N VAL A 311 -7.42 7.62 -18.64
CA VAL A 311 -6.66 6.48 -19.18
C VAL A 311 -6.27 6.72 -20.64
N GLU A 312 -7.19 7.19 -21.49
CA GLU A 312 -6.93 7.51 -22.90
C GLU A 312 -5.91 8.65 -23.11
N ARG A 313 -5.70 9.50 -22.10
CA ARG A 313 -4.72 10.60 -22.13
C ARG A 313 -3.39 10.23 -21.50
N MET A 314 -3.33 9.10 -20.79
CA MET A 314 -2.07 8.68 -20.20
C MET A 314 -1.08 8.37 -21.32
N PRO A 315 0.20 8.74 -21.13
CA PRO A 315 1.23 8.26 -22.01
C PRO A 315 1.25 6.72 -21.97
N GLU A 316 1.52 6.12 -23.13
CA GLU A 316 1.77 4.68 -23.15
C GLU A 316 2.99 4.37 -22.28
N LEU A 317 2.89 3.28 -21.53
CA LEU A 317 4.01 2.79 -20.73
C LEU A 317 5.21 2.60 -21.66
N PRO A 318 6.39 3.17 -21.35
CA PRO A 318 7.57 3.00 -22.19
C PRO A 318 7.81 1.50 -22.47
N SER A 319 8.11 1.17 -23.72
CA SER A 319 8.34 -0.22 -24.15
C SER A 319 9.48 -0.89 -23.39
N ALA A 320 10.41 -0.10 -22.84
CA ALA A 320 11.47 -0.54 -21.96
C ALA A 320 11.58 0.40 -20.74
N LEU A 321 11.03 -0.02 -19.61
CA LEU A 321 11.37 0.57 -18.31
C LEU A 321 12.78 0.13 -17.89
N PRO A 322 13.57 1.02 -17.25
CA PRO A 322 14.89 0.66 -16.76
C PRO A 322 14.79 -0.47 -15.74
N SER A 323 15.80 -1.35 -15.68
CA SER A 323 15.84 -2.42 -14.69
C SER A 323 16.19 -1.89 -13.30
N SER A 324 15.78 -2.63 -12.27
CA SER A 324 16.14 -2.37 -10.87
C SER A 324 17.65 -2.12 -10.67
N GLY A 325 18.51 -2.93 -11.30
CA GLY A 325 19.96 -2.75 -11.26
C GLY A 325 20.46 -1.48 -11.97
N ALA A 326 19.80 -1.04 -13.04
CA ALA A 326 20.14 0.24 -13.69
C ALA A 326 19.80 1.43 -12.77
N VAL A 327 18.65 1.38 -12.11
CA VAL A 327 18.23 2.41 -11.14
C VAL A 327 19.14 2.43 -9.91
N ALA A 328 19.53 1.26 -9.39
CA ALA A 328 20.49 1.16 -8.28
C ALA A 328 21.84 1.79 -8.63
N ARG A 329 22.36 1.54 -9.85
CA ARG A 329 23.58 2.19 -10.34
C ARG A 329 23.42 3.72 -10.47
N ALA A 330 22.27 4.19 -10.94
CA ALA A 330 22.00 5.63 -11.01
C ALA A 330 22.02 6.28 -9.62
N TRP A 331 21.43 5.65 -8.62
CA TRP A 331 21.51 6.09 -7.22
C TRP A 331 22.94 6.10 -6.67
N ALA A 332 23.75 5.10 -7.01
CA ALA A 332 25.16 5.07 -6.61
C ALA A 332 25.94 6.27 -7.18
N VAL A 333 25.62 6.73 -8.40
CA VAL A 333 26.22 7.94 -8.99
C VAL A 333 25.80 9.19 -8.22
N GLN A 334 24.54 9.29 -7.80
CA GLN A 334 24.05 10.43 -6.99
C GLN A 334 24.73 10.46 -5.62
N GLY A 335 24.84 9.31 -4.95
CA GLY A 335 25.46 9.18 -3.63
C GLY A 335 26.97 9.47 -3.59
N ARG A 336 27.68 9.37 -4.72
CA ARG A 336 29.11 9.71 -4.82
C ARG A 336 29.40 11.22 -4.78
N ARG A 337 28.38 12.07 -4.90
CA ARG A 337 28.56 13.52 -4.80
C ARG A 337 28.80 13.90 -3.33
N GLY A 338 29.91 14.59 -3.06
CA GLY A 338 30.26 15.08 -1.72
C GLY A 338 31.16 14.14 -0.92
N LEU A 339 30.95 14.08 0.40
CA LEU A 339 31.79 13.35 1.36
C LEU A 339 31.81 11.84 1.07
N ARG A 340 32.97 11.18 1.25
CA ARG A 340 33.10 9.72 1.24
C ARG A 340 33.54 9.26 2.62
N LEU A 341 32.83 8.29 3.18
CA LEU A 341 33.15 7.69 4.47
C LEU A 341 33.67 6.28 4.24
N GLU A 342 34.82 5.96 4.81
CA GLU A 342 35.37 4.60 4.83
C GLU A 342 35.21 4.06 6.25
N LEU A 343 34.37 3.04 6.38
CA LEU A 343 34.05 2.41 7.65
C LEU A 343 34.64 1.00 7.68
N PRO A 344 35.15 0.53 8.84
CA PRO A 344 35.78 -0.77 8.94
C PRO A 344 34.79 -1.93 8.81
N ASP A 345 33.52 -1.72 9.15
CA ASP A 345 32.46 -2.72 9.06
C ASP A 345 31.60 -2.49 7.81
N SER A 346 31.44 -3.53 7.00
CA SER A 346 30.70 -3.44 5.73
C SER A 346 29.21 -3.19 5.93
N ARG A 347 28.61 -3.66 7.03
CA ARG A 347 27.20 -3.44 7.33
C ARG A 347 26.96 -1.99 7.75
N MET A 348 27.88 -1.40 8.52
CA MET A 348 27.86 0.02 8.85
C MET A 348 28.05 0.87 7.59
N ALA A 349 28.99 0.51 6.70
CA ALA A 349 29.17 1.18 5.42
C ALA A 349 27.89 1.18 4.58
N SER A 350 27.26 0.00 4.42
CA SER A 350 25.97 -0.13 3.72
C SER A 350 24.85 0.68 4.37
N ALA A 351 24.73 0.65 5.70
CA ALA A 351 23.73 1.44 6.40
C ALA A 351 23.92 2.94 6.18
N VAL A 352 25.16 3.44 6.22
CA VAL A 352 25.48 4.85 5.96
C VAL A 352 25.15 5.22 4.52
N GLU A 353 25.53 4.41 3.54
CA GLU A 353 25.23 4.70 2.14
C GLU A 353 23.73 4.66 1.82
N ALA A 354 22.99 3.72 2.42
CA ALA A 354 21.53 3.72 2.34
C ALA A 354 20.95 5.02 2.92
N ASN A 355 21.31 5.38 4.16
CA ASN A 355 20.79 6.59 4.81
C ASN A 355 21.10 7.86 4.01
N ARG A 356 22.30 7.98 3.42
CA ARG A 356 22.63 9.11 2.55
C ARG A 356 21.70 9.23 1.35
N ARG A 357 21.37 8.10 0.71
CA ARG A 357 20.46 8.09 -0.43
C ARG A 357 19.02 8.36 -0.01
N PHE A 358 18.60 7.88 1.16
CA PHE A 358 17.30 8.26 1.74
C PHE A 358 17.22 9.74 2.09
N LEU A 359 18.30 10.37 2.58
CA LEU A 359 18.32 11.82 2.79
C LEU A 359 18.11 12.59 1.48
N LEU A 360 18.67 12.12 0.36
CA LEU A 360 18.43 12.69 -0.97
C LEU A 360 17.01 12.43 -1.50
N LEU A 361 16.46 11.26 -1.19
CA LEU A 361 15.07 10.89 -1.54
C LEU A 361 14.06 11.78 -0.81
N LEU A 362 14.31 12.05 0.47
CA LEU A 362 13.44 12.85 1.35
C LEU A 362 13.62 14.37 1.17
N HIS A 363 14.47 14.78 0.23
CA HIS A 363 14.65 16.19 -0.07
C HIS A 363 13.77 16.57 -1.25
N ASP A 364 12.71 17.33 -0.98
CA ASP A 364 11.71 17.75 -1.97
C ASP A 364 12.21 18.87 -2.93
N GLY A 365 13.51 19.19 -2.91
CA GLY A 365 14.12 20.19 -3.79
C GLY A 365 13.96 21.66 -3.36
N ALA A 366 13.57 21.90 -2.09
CA ALA A 366 13.36 23.24 -1.52
C ALA A 366 14.62 23.93 -1.02
#